data_AF-A0A6G9FCH0-F1
#
_entry.id   AF-A0A6G9FCH0-F1
#
_cell.length_a   1.000
_cell.length_b   1.000
_cell.length_c   1.000
_cell.angle_alpha   90.00
_cell.angle_beta   90.00
_cell.angle_gamma   90.00
#
_symmetry.space_group_name_H-M   'P 1'
#
loop_
_entity.id
_entity.type
_entity.pdbx_description
1 polymer ?
#
loop_
_entity_poly.entity_id
_entity_poly.type
_entity_poly.pdbx_seq_one_letter_code
_entity_poly.pdbx_strand_id
1 'polypeptide(L)' 'MLGSPDVVEQAREWVVVVMDMEAFLRDRTVDPEKWSALLERQRTARERYYTAVRSDLALPPGHSGEWPVPPVRS' A
#
# COMPACT_ATOMS: atom_id res chain seq x y z
N MET A 1 13.49 13.97 -8.34
CA MET A 1 12.29 14.74 -7.97
C MET A 1 11.29 13.72 -7.47
N LEU A 2 10.72 13.90 -6.28
CA LEU A 2 9.63 13.03 -5.82
C LEU A 2 8.48 13.08 -6.83
N GLY A 3 8.07 11.93 -7.34
CA GLY A 3 6.94 11.83 -8.28
C GLY A 3 7.35 11.55 -9.72
N SER A 4 8.24 10.57 -9.92
CA SER A 4 8.41 9.98 -11.26
C SER A 4 7.05 9.53 -11.83
N PRO A 5 6.92 9.44 -13.18
CA PRO A 5 5.69 8.95 -13.80
C PRO A 5 5.23 7.60 -13.25
N ASP A 6 6.17 6.71 -12.89
CA ASP A 6 5.86 5.43 -12.27
C ASP A 6 5.24 5.59 -10.88
N VAL A 7 5.82 6.43 -10.01
CA VAL A 7 5.24 6.74 -8.69
C VAL A 7 3.82 7.29 -8.82
N VAL A 8 3.60 8.18 -9.78
CA VAL A 8 2.27 8.77 -10.02
C VAL A 8 1.27 7.72 -10.50
N GLU A 9 1.66 6.82 -11.40
CA GLU A 9 0.78 5.75 -11.86
C GLU A 9 0.43 4.78 -10.74
N GLN A 10 1.42 4.33 -9.94
CA GLN A 10 1.16 3.45 -8.80
C GLN A 10 0.30 4.14 -7.73
N ALA A 11 0.46 5.45 -7.52
CA ALA A 11 -0.40 6.22 -6.64
C ALA A 11 -1.84 6.27 -7.15
N ARG A 12 -2.03 6.48 -8.46
CA ARG A 12 -3.34 6.49 -9.11
C ARG A 12 -4.04 5.13 -8.95
N GLU A 13 -3.33 4.02 -9.20
CA GLU A 13 -3.87 2.67 -8.99
C GLU A 13 -4.34 2.46 -7.56
N TRP A 14 -3.54 2.86 -6.56
CA TRP A 14 -3.92 2.72 -5.16
C TRP A 14 -5.14 3.58 -4.81
N VAL A 15 -5.20 4.83 -5.27
CA VAL A 15 -6.36 5.71 -5.04
C VAL A 15 -7.65 5.10 -5.60
N VAL A 16 -7.62 4.54 -6.81
CA VAL A 16 -8.79 3.87 -7.41
C VAL A 16 -9.28 2.72 -6.53
N VAL A 17 -8.39 1.91 -5.97
CA VAL A 17 -8.79 0.82 -5.05
C VAL A 17 -9.44 1.37 -3.77
N VAL A 18 -8.94 2.48 -3.22
CA VAL A 18 -9.55 3.12 -2.05
C VAL A 18 -10.95 3.66 -2.39
N MET A 19 -11.13 4.24 -3.57
CA MET A 19 -12.45 4.69 -4.05
C MET A 19 -13.42 3.51 -4.23
N ASP A 20 -12.96 2.37 -4.76
CA ASP A 20 -13.77 1.15 -4.87
C ASP A 20 -14.22 0.67 -3.47
N MET A 21 -13.33 0.72 -2.47
CA MET A 21 -13.64 0.37 -1.08
C MET A 21 -14.65 1.33 -0.47
N GLU A 22 -14.49 2.64 -0.68
CA GLU A 22 -15.45 3.64 -0.20
C GLU A 22 -16.83 3.41 -0.82
N ALA A 23 -16.89 3.16 -2.13
CA ALA A 23 -18.13 2.86 -2.83
C ALA A 23 -18.81 1.59 -2.27
N PHE A 24 -18.03 0.54 -1.99
CA PHE A 24 -18.53 -0.69 -1.36
C PHE A 24 -19.16 -0.40 0.02
N LEU A 25 -18.49 0.38 0.87
CA LEU A 25 -19.02 0.74 2.19
C LEU A 25 -20.29 1.60 2.09
N ARG A 26 -20.34 2.52 1.12
CA ARG A 26 -21.48 3.41 0.87
C ARG A 26 -22.72 2.64 0.43
N ASP A 27 -22.54 1.55 -0.31
CA ASP A 27 -23.61 0.66 -0.78
C ASP A 27 -24.31 -0.09 0.37
N ARG A 28 -23.68 -0.16 1.56
CA ARG A 28 -24.18 -0.89 2.74
C ARG A 28 -24.47 -2.38 2.47
N THR A 29 -23.84 -2.94 1.45
CA THR A 29 -23.93 -4.36 1.11
C THR A 29 -23.06 -5.18 2.06
N VAL A 30 -23.58 -6.33 2.50
CA VAL A 30 -22.82 -7.30 3.30
C VAL A 30 -22.37 -8.44 2.39
N ASP A 31 -21.14 -8.32 1.89
CA ASP A 31 -20.48 -9.31 1.04
C ASP A 31 -19.02 -9.50 1.51
N PRO A 32 -18.76 -10.51 2.35
CA PRO A 32 -17.42 -10.78 2.90
C PRO A 32 -16.38 -11.17 1.84
N GLU A 33 -16.79 -11.83 0.76
CA GLU A 33 -15.88 -12.28 -0.30
C GLU A 33 -15.40 -11.08 -1.12
N LYS A 34 -16.33 -10.21 -1.52
CA LYS A 34 -16.00 -8.97 -2.21
C LYS A 34 -15.16 -8.03 -1.35
N TRP A 35 -15.46 -7.95 -0.05
CA TRP A 35 -14.63 -7.20 0.89
C TRP A 35 -13.21 -7.75 1.00
N SER A 36 -13.07 -9.07 1.09
CA SER A 36 -11.75 -9.72 1.15
C SER A 36 -10.93 -9.48 -0.12
N ALA A 37 -11.57 -9.56 -1.30
CA ALA A 37 -10.92 -9.24 -2.56
C ALA A 37 -10.46 -7.78 -2.65
N LEU A 38 -11.26 -6.84 -2.13
CA LEU A 38 -10.88 -5.42 -2.04
C LEU A 38 -9.69 -5.20 -1.10
N LEU A 39 -9.64 -5.88 0.04
CA LEU A 39 -8.51 -5.80 0.98
C LEU A 39 -7.20 -6.30 0.35
N GLU A 40 -7.23 -7.43 -0.36
CA GLU A 40 -6.03 -7.93 -1.04
C GLU A 40 -5.57 -6.99 -2.16
N ARG A 41 -6.51 -6.48 -2.99
CA ARG A 41 -6.21 -5.46 -4.00
C ARG A 41 -5.58 -4.22 -3.36
N GLN A 42 -6.09 -3.76 -2.22
CA GLN A 42 -5.57 -2.60 -1.51
C GLN A 42 -4.15 -2.85 -1.00
N ARG A 43 -3.89 -4.02 -0.41
CA ARG A 43 -2.57 -4.40 0.11
C ARG A 43 -1.54 -4.45 -1.01
N THR A 44 -1.87 -5.09 -2.14
CA THR A 44 -0.99 -5.14 -3.32
C THR A 44 -0.73 -3.77 -3.93
N ALA A 45 -1.76 -2.93 -4.11
CA ALA A 45 -1.59 -1.60 -4.70
C ALA A 45 -0.72 -0.70 -3.80
N ARG A 46 -0.92 -0.77 -2.48
CA ARG A 46 -0.08 -0.08 -1.49
C ARG A 46 1.38 -0.53 -1.56
N GLU A 47 1.63 -1.84 -1.64
CA GLU A 47 2.99 -2.38 -1.75
C GLU A 47 3.71 -1.89 -3.01
N ARG A 48 3.01 -1.89 -4.16
CA ARG A 48 3.56 -1.37 -5.43
C ARG A 48 3.90 0.11 -5.33
N TYR A 49 2.98 0.92 -4.79
CA TYR A 49 3.24 2.35 -4.59
C TYR A 49 4.47 2.59 -3.72
N TYR A 50 4.58 1.93 -2.56
CA TYR A 50 5.76 2.09 -1.71
C TYR A 50 7.04 1.58 -2.37
N THR A 51 6.97 0.53 -3.19
CA THR A 51 8.12 0.04 -3.96
C THR A 51 8.59 1.08 -4.97
N ALA A 52 7.67 1.69 -5.72
CA ALA A 52 7.97 2.76 -6.67
C ALA A 52 8.57 3.99 -5.97
N VAL A 53 7.98 4.43 -4.85
CA VAL A 53 8.50 5.55 -4.05
C VAL A 53 9.92 5.27 -3.55
N ARG A 54 10.21 4.05 -3.09
CA ARG A 54 11.55 3.67 -2.66
C ARG A 54 12.54 3.68 -3.81
N SER A 55 12.15 3.16 -4.97
CA SER A 55 12.97 3.17 -6.18
C SER A 55 13.30 4.61 -6.62
N ASP A 56 12.29 5.49 -6.65
CA ASP A 56 12.43 6.91 -7.01
C ASP A 56 13.35 7.67 -6.04
N LEU A 57 13.31 7.31 -4.77
CA LEU A 57 14.19 7.85 -3.73
C LEU A 57 15.56 7.17 -3.65
N ALA A 58 15.84 6.19 -4.51
CA ALA A 58 17.03 5.34 -4.44
C ALA A 58 17.27 4.73 -3.04
N LEU A 59 16.17 4.45 -2.32
CA LEU A 59 16.22 3.79 -1.03
C LEU A 59 16.47 2.29 -1.24
N PRO A 60 17.24 1.62 -0.36
CA PRO A 60 17.41 0.18 -0.42
C PRO A 60 16.05 -0.54 -0.31
N PRO A 61 15.91 -1.82 -0.68
CA PRO A 61 14.69 -2.58 -0.41
C PRO A 61 14.31 -2.47 1.07
N GLY A 62 13.04 -2.22 1.37
CA GLY A 62 12.60 -2.02 2.75
C GLY A 62 12.65 -3.33 3.54
N HIS A 63 13.35 -3.34 4.67
CA HIS A 63 13.12 -4.35 5.70
C HIS A 63 11.74 -4.11 6.30
N SER A 64 10.94 -5.17 6.37
CA SER A 64 9.67 -5.22 7.09
C SER A 64 9.89 -5.10 8.60
N GLY A 65 10.19 -3.90 9.09
CA GLY A 65 10.03 -3.57 10.51
C GLY A 65 10.99 -4.21 11.52
N GLU A 66 12.03 -4.94 11.11
CA GLU A 66 13.10 -5.36 12.04
C GLU A 66 13.99 -4.16 12.39
N TRP A 67 13.50 -3.33 13.31
CA TRP A 67 14.37 -2.41 14.02
C TRP A 67 15.24 -3.23 14.98
N PRO A 68 16.58 -3.13 14.91
CA PRO A 68 17.43 -3.78 15.89
C PRO A 68 17.10 -3.22 17.27
N VAL A 69 16.42 -4.02 18.09
CA VAL A 69 16.12 -3.67 19.47
C VAL A 69 17.44 -3.75 20.23
N PRO A 70 17.92 -2.67 20.87
CA PRO A 70 19.16 -2.74 21.64
C PRO A 70 19.00 -3.78 22.76
N PRO A 71 20.02 -4.62 23.02
CA PRO A 71 19.93 -5.65 24.04
C PRO A 71 19.67 -5.01 25.41
N VAL A 72 18.69 -5.54 26.13
CA VAL A 72 18.49 -5.21 27.56
C VAL A 72 19.76 -5.60 28.30
N ARG A 73 20.44 -4.61 28.88
CA ARG A 73 21.56 -4.84 29.79
C ARG A 73 20.97 -5.34 31.12
N SER A 74 21.31 -6.58 31.48
CA SER A 74 21.10 -7.18 32.81
C SER A 74 22.06 -6.60 33.85
#